data_AF-A0A2S3QG47-F1
#
_entry.id   AF-A0A2S3QG47-F1
#
_cell.length_a   1.000
_cell.length_b   1.000
_cell.length_c   1.000
_cell.angle_alpha   90.00
_cell.angle_beta   90.00
_cell.angle_gamma   90.00
#
_symmetry.space_group_name_H-M   'P 1'
#
loop_
_entity.id
_entity.type
_entity.pdbx_description
1 polymer ?
#
loop_
_entity_poly.entity_id
_entity_poly.type
_entity_poly.pdbx_seq_one_letter_code
_entity_poly.pdbx_strand_id
1 'polypeptide(L)'
;MANSRIMALDVGDKWIGVAISDETALLASTKPPIKRTSEAQDVERIVALVSEWNINEIVVGLPLNMNASVGPQAQKTLKFVDALRAQVSCDVVTWDERLTTRQAERLLIERDVRRENRKKLVDGLAAALILQGYLDHKRHTQPREDITMADDKDLLGHGPEEEDEIITLTDEDGNEHEFVVVDVIEVEEQDYAILLPIDTEEDEEAEAVILRLEKDDDGDDVLVDIESEEEWEKVAQAYEELLDEDE
;
A
#
# COMPACT_ATOMS: atom_id res chain seq x y z
N MET A 1 30.28 -0.37 8.72
CA MET A 1 29.48 -0.74 7.55
C MET A 1 29.10 0.57 6.87
N ALA A 2 29.22 0.70 5.55
CA ALA A 2 28.88 1.97 4.91
C ALA A 2 27.37 2.18 5.07
N ASN A 3 26.98 3.27 5.73
CA ASN A 3 25.58 3.63 5.92
C ASN A 3 25.00 3.98 4.55
N SER A 4 24.27 3.03 3.99
CA SER A 4 23.70 3.11 2.66
C SER A 4 22.28 3.63 2.76
N ARG A 5 22.04 4.84 2.25
CA ARG A 5 20.70 5.43 2.21
C ARG A 5 20.07 5.19 0.85
N ILE A 6 18.76 4.96 0.87
CA ILE A 6 17.94 4.79 -0.33
C ILE A 6 17.18 6.09 -0.56
N MET A 7 17.14 6.55 -1.81
CA MET A 7 16.35 7.71 -2.21
C MET A 7 15.13 7.25 -3.00
N ALA A 8 13.98 7.87 -2.79
CA ALA A 8 12.85 7.72 -3.69
C ALA A 8 12.54 9.02 -4.44
N LEU A 9 12.08 8.85 -5.68
CA LEU A 9 11.66 9.92 -6.58
C LEU A 9 10.24 9.65 -7.08
N ASP A 10 9.38 10.65 -6.91
CA ASP A 10 8.06 10.73 -7.55
C ASP A 10 8.14 11.74 -8.71
N VAL A 11 8.00 11.28 -9.95
CA VAL A 11 8.29 12.09 -11.15
C VAL A 11 6.99 12.65 -11.74
N GLY A 12 6.57 13.80 -11.22
CA GLY A 12 5.48 14.59 -11.78
C GLY A 12 5.90 15.46 -12.99
N ASP A 13 4.93 16.07 -13.68
CA ASP A 13 5.22 16.95 -14.84
C ASP A 13 5.91 18.27 -14.44
N LYS A 14 5.67 18.78 -13.22
CA LYS A 14 6.18 20.08 -12.76
C LYS A 14 7.21 19.97 -11.62
N TRP A 15 7.09 18.95 -10.79
CA TRP A 15 7.90 18.75 -9.60
C TRP A 15 8.33 17.29 -9.54
N ILE A 16 9.49 17.06 -8.94
CA ILE A 16 9.95 15.73 -8.55
C ILE A 16 9.92 15.69 -7.02
N GLY A 17 9.06 14.87 -6.46
CA GLY A 17 9.06 14.56 -5.03
C GLY A 17 10.33 13.80 -4.68
N VAL A 18 10.94 14.10 -3.53
CA VAL A 18 12.17 13.43 -3.08
C VAL A 18 11.98 12.95 -1.65
N ALA A 19 12.33 11.71 -1.39
CA ALA A 19 12.44 11.16 -0.04
C ALA A 19 13.75 10.39 0.11
N ILE A 20 14.25 10.29 1.34
CA ILE A 20 15.48 9.58 1.66
C ILE A 20 15.26 8.74 2.91
N SER A 21 15.80 7.53 2.93
CA SER A 21 15.77 6.66 4.09
C SER A 21 16.73 7.15 5.16
N ASP A 22 16.47 6.78 6.41
CA ASP A 22 17.50 6.84 7.42
C ASP A 22 18.61 5.81 7.15
N GLU A 23 19.67 5.84 7.97
CA GLU A 23 20.84 4.96 7.79
C GLU A 23 20.53 3.49 8.13
N THR A 24 19.45 3.23 8.86
CA THR A 24 18.98 1.87 9.15
C THR A 24 18.04 1.32 8.07
N ALA A 25 17.70 2.14 7.07
CA ALA A 25 16.72 1.83 6.02
C ALA A 25 15.35 1.40 6.60
N LEU A 26 14.97 1.99 7.73
CA LEU A 26 13.72 1.70 8.42
C LEU A 26 12.65 2.75 8.13
N LEU A 27 13.05 4.03 8.07
CA LEU A 27 12.12 5.15 7.98
C LEU A 27 12.42 6.02 6.76
N ALA A 28 11.38 6.31 5.98
CA ALA A 28 11.43 7.30 4.91
C ALA A 28 11.20 8.73 5.44
N SER A 29 11.95 9.70 4.90
CA SER A 29 11.77 11.12 5.21
C SER A 29 11.74 11.97 3.96
N THR A 30 10.66 12.74 3.79
CA THR A 30 10.51 13.71 2.69
C THR A 30 11.59 14.78 2.73
N LYS A 31 12.06 15.17 1.54
CA LYS A 31 13.00 16.26 1.29
C LYS A 31 12.35 17.31 0.39
N PRO A 32 12.92 18.54 0.31
CA PRO A 32 12.40 19.57 -0.58
C PRO A 32 12.30 19.04 -2.03
N PRO A 33 11.15 19.22 -2.71
CA PRO A 33 10.97 18.73 -4.06
C PRO A 33 11.83 19.52 -5.05
N ILE A 34 12.17 18.88 -6.17
CA ILE A 34 12.91 19.52 -7.26
C ILE A 34 11.91 20.12 -8.23
N LYS A 35 12.06 21.41 -8.55
CA LYS A 35 11.29 22.04 -9.63
C LYS A 35 11.85 21.60 -10.97
N ARG A 36 11.02 20.99 -11.82
CA ARG A 36 11.44 20.54 -13.14
C ARG A 36 11.70 21.70 -14.07
N THR A 37 12.78 21.62 -14.83
CA THR A 37 13.13 22.60 -15.87
C THR A 37 13.44 21.91 -17.19
N SER A 38 14.36 20.96 -17.17
CA SER A 38 14.73 20.12 -18.31
C SER A 38 15.33 18.83 -17.79
N GLU A 39 15.13 17.74 -18.50
CA GLU A 39 15.59 16.41 -18.08
C GLU A 39 17.09 16.40 -17.70
N ALA A 40 17.95 17.07 -18.46
CA ALA A 40 19.37 17.15 -18.15
C ALA A 40 19.67 17.86 -16.81
N GLN A 41 18.99 18.98 -16.53
CA GLN A 41 19.17 19.72 -15.27
C GLN A 41 18.54 18.99 -14.09
N ASP A 42 17.40 18.33 -14.31
CA ASP A 42 16.71 17.52 -13.32
C ASP A 42 17.64 16.35 -12.88
N VAL A 43 18.25 15.66 -13.84
CA VAL A 43 19.21 14.56 -13.60
C VAL A 43 20.48 15.07 -12.92
N GLU A 44 21.07 16.18 -13.37
CA GLU A 44 22.25 16.80 -12.72
C GLU A 44 21.97 17.12 -11.24
N ARG A 45 20.77 17.64 -10.94
CA ARG A 45 20.37 17.93 -9.56
C ARG A 45 20.28 16.66 -8.72
N ILE A 46 19.75 15.58 -9.27
CA ILE A 46 19.67 14.28 -8.57
C ILE A 46 21.07 13.71 -8.34
N VAL A 47 21.97 13.74 -9.33
CA VAL A 47 23.36 13.30 -9.18
C VAL A 47 24.07 14.04 -8.04
N ALA A 48 23.82 15.35 -7.91
CA ALA A 48 24.33 16.13 -6.79
C ALA A 48 23.77 15.65 -5.44
N LEU A 49 22.47 15.35 -5.36
CA LEU A 49 21.84 14.81 -4.14
C LEU A 49 22.35 13.41 -3.80
N VAL A 50 22.56 12.55 -4.79
CA VAL A 50 23.13 11.20 -4.60
C VAL A 50 24.48 11.29 -3.91
N SER A 51 25.34 12.22 -4.35
CA SER A 51 26.65 12.45 -3.76
C SER A 51 26.56 13.10 -2.38
N GLU A 52 25.66 14.08 -2.20
CA GLU A 52 25.47 14.81 -0.94
C GLU A 52 24.98 13.90 0.19
N TRP A 53 24.05 12.99 -0.11
CA TRP A 53 23.37 12.15 0.87
C TRP A 53 23.92 10.73 0.96
N ASN A 54 24.98 10.40 0.20
CA ASN A 54 25.57 9.06 0.07
C ASN A 54 24.53 7.99 -0.29
N ILE A 55 23.78 8.25 -1.36
CA ILE A 55 22.73 7.35 -1.84
C ILE A 55 23.34 6.18 -2.61
N ASN A 56 22.98 4.95 -2.25
CA ASN A 56 23.44 3.75 -2.93
C ASN A 56 22.38 3.11 -3.84
N GLU A 57 21.12 3.51 -3.70
CA GLU A 57 19.99 3.01 -4.48
C GLU A 57 18.93 4.10 -4.62
N ILE A 58 18.38 4.23 -5.83
CA ILE A 58 17.28 5.14 -6.16
C ILE A 58 16.07 4.31 -6.56
N VAL A 59 14.96 4.56 -5.89
CA VAL A 59 13.64 4.02 -6.21
C VAL A 59 12.87 5.10 -6.96
N VAL A 60 12.41 4.80 -8.17
CA VAL A 60 11.58 5.72 -8.93
C VAL A 60 10.19 5.13 -9.01
N GLY A 61 9.20 5.85 -8.50
CA GLY A 61 7.82 5.40 -8.61
C GLY A 61 7.37 5.37 -10.07
N LEU A 62 6.54 4.39 -10.41
CA LEU A 62 6.03 4.14 -11.74
C LEU A 62 4.49 4.12 -11.70
N PRO A 63 3.82 5.14 -12.26
CA PRO A 63 2.36 5.23 -12.27
C PRO A 63 1.79 4.30 -13.35
N LEU A 64 1.66 3.01 -13.02
CA LEU A 64 0.99 2.03 -13.87
C LEU A 64 -0.53 2.24 -13.83
N ASN A 65 -1.22 1.85 -14.90
CA ASN A 65 -2.68 1.80 -14.91
C ASN A 65 -3.17 0.65 -14.01
N MET A 66 -4.46 0.66 -13.61
CA MET A 66 -5.04 -0.38 -12.75
C MET A 66 -4.89 -1.81 -13.28
N ASN A 67 -4.87 -1.99 -14.61
CA ASN A 67 -4.60 -3.28 -15.26
C ASN A 67 -3.09 -3.59 -15.43
N ALA A 68 -2.23 -2.96 -14.64
CA ALA A 68 -0.76 -3.00 -14.72
C ALA A 68 -0.16 -2.56 -16.09
N SER A 69 -0.94 -1.94 -16.97
CA SER A 69 -0.43 -1.46 -18.25
C SER A 69 0.35 -0.15 -18.12
N VAL A 70 1.33 0.05 -19.00
CA VAL A 70 2.17 1.25 -19.04
C VAL A 70 1.43 2.38 -19.76
N GLY A 71 0.98 3.37 -19.01
CA GLY A 71 0.38 4.60 -19.57
C GLY A 71 1.42 5.58 -20.15
N PRO A 72 0.97 6.68 -20.80
CA PRO A 72 1.85 7.72 -21.32
C PRO A 72 2.77 8.35 -20.26
N GLN A 73 2.27 8.49 -19.02
CA GLN A 73 3.05 9.03 -17.91
C GLN A 73 4.16 8.05 -17.48
N ALA A 74 3.84 6.77 -17.26
CA ALA A 74 4.82 5.73 -16.99
C ALA A 74 5.89 5.66 -18.09
N GLN A 75 5.53 5.84 -19.36
CA GLN A 75 6.50 5.86 -20.46
C GLN A 75 7.46 7.06 -20.38
N LYS A 76 7.00 8.24 -19.95
CA LYS A 76 7.89 9.39 -19.69
C LYS A 76 8.81 9.10 -18.51
N THR A 77 8.27 8.52 -17.44
CA THR A 77 9.05 8.16 -16.25
C THR A 77 10.15 7.14 -16.60
N LEU A 78 9.85 6.13 -17.41
CA LEU A 78 10.85 5.17 -17.88
C LEU A 78 11.98 5.84 -18.66
N LYS A 79 11.68 6.78 -19.56
CA LYS A 79 12.71 7.55 -20.27
C LYS A 79 13.59 8.35 -19.31
N PHE A 80 12.97 8.97 -18.30
CA PHE A 80 13.69 9.70 -17.26
C PHE A 80 14.59 8.78 -16.44
N VAL A 81 14.11 7.57 -16.09
CA VAL A 81 14.89 6.53 -15.40
C VAL A 81 16.10 6.11 -16.24
N ASP A 82 15.93 5.93 -17.55
CA ASP A 82 17.03 5.57 -18.44
C ASP A 82 18.10 6.68 -18.50
N ALA A 83 17.67 7.95 -18.58
CA ALA A 83 18.58 9.09 -18.52
C ALA A 83 19.31 9.19 -17.17
N LEU A 84 18.62 8.88 -16.06
CA LEU A 84 19.18 8.88 -14.72
C LEU A 84 20.23 7.77 -14.56
N ARG A 85 19.91 6.54 -14.97
CA ARG A 85 20.81 5.37 -14.96
C ARG A 85 22.12 5.61 -15.71
N ALA A 86 22.08 6.42 -16.76
CA ALA A 86 23.28 6.76 -17.53
C ALA A 86 24.25 7.71 -16.79
N GLN A 87 23.79 8.40 -15.73
CA GLN A 87 24.54 9.45 -15.04
C GLN A 87 24.87 9.12 -13.58
N VAL A 88 24.05 8.33 -12.90
CA VAL A 88 24.29 7.95 -11.50
C VAL A 88 25.15 6.69 -11.40
N SER A 89 25.91 6.58 -10.31
CA SER A 89 26.74 5.40 -10.02
C SER A 89 26.05 4.36 -9.13
N CYS A 90 24.84 4.66 -8.65
CA CYS A 90 24.03 3.81 -7.78
C CYS A 90 22.96 3.05 -8.56
N ASP A 91 22.40 2.01 -7.94
CA ASP A 91 21.34 1.23 -8.54
C ASP A 91 20.06 2.07 -8.69
N VAL A 92 19.35 1.93 -9.82
CA VAL A 92 18.08 2.61 -10.05
C VAL A 92 17.01 1.58 -10.37
N VAL A 93 16.06 1.44 -9.46
CA VAL A 93 14.92 0.53 -9.55
C VAL A 93 13.64 1.31 -9.76
N THR A 94 12.70 0.72 -10.50
CA THR A 94 11.34 1.25 -10.62
C THR A 94 10.45 0.51 -9.64
N TRP A 95 9.61 1.24 -8.92
CA TRP A 95 8.65 0.68 -7.98
C TRP A 95 7.24 0.98 -8.45
N ASP A 96 6.38 -0.02 -8.39
CA ASP A 96 4.98 0.14 -8.76
C ASP A 96 4.29 1.03 -7.72
N GLU A 97 3.79 2.19 -8.16
CA GLU A 97 3.15 3.19 -7.29
C GLU A 97 1.75 2.79 -6.82
N ARG A 98 1.29 1.57 -7.12
CA ARG A 98 0.00 1.04 -6.64
C ARG A 98 -0.13 0.91 -5.11
N LEU A 99 0.82 1.42 -4.30
CA LEU A 99 0.51 1.75 -2.92
C LEU A 99 -0.66 2.74 -2.93
N THR A 100 -1.85 2.22 -2.67
CA THR A 100 -3.11 2.90 -2.90
C THR A 100 -3.13 4.20 -2.11
N THR A 101 -3.86 5.21 -2.63
CA THR A 101 -4.21 6.43 -1.88
C THR A 101 -4.66 6.11 -0.45
N ARG A 102 -5.21 4.91 -0.20
CA ARG A 102 -5.57 4.38 1.11
C ARG A 102 -4.41 4.09 2.06
N GLN A 103 -3.32 3.46 1.63
CA GLN A 103 -2.16 3.23 2.50
C GLN A 103 -1.54 4.56 2.95
N ALA A 104 -1.55 5.54 2.04
CA ALA A 104 -1.17 6.92 2.34
C ALA A 104 -2.14 7.61 3.31
N GLU A 105 -3.45 7.44 3.10
CA GLU A 105 -4.49 8.03 3.93
C GLU A 105 -4.56 7.40 5.32
N ARG A 106 -4.40 6.08 5.45
CA ARG A 106 -4.35 5.35 6.74
C ARG A 106 -3.20 5.86 7.60
N LEU A 107 -2.01 6.01 7.04
CA LEU A 107 -0.84 6.58 7.74
C LEU A 107 -1.08 8.04 8.17
N LEU A 108 -1.87 8.81 7.42
CA LEU A 108 -2.22 10.18 7.76
C LEU A 108 -3.35 10.27 8.80
N ILE A 109 -4.28 9.32 8.80
CA ILE A 109 -5.31 9.14 9.82
C ILE A 109 -4.67 8.77 11.16
N GLU A 110 -3.73 7.80 11.17
CA GLU A 110 -2.95 7.42 12.36
C GLU A 110 -2.15 8.59 12.96
N ARG A 111 -1.85 9.62 12.16
CA ARG A 111 -1.16 10.84 12.60
C ARG A 111 -2.09 12.03 12.85
N ASP A 112 -3.38 11.78 12.97
CA ASP A 112 -4.42 12.76 13.34
C ASP A 112 -4.48 13.99 12.39
N VAL A 113 -4.17 13.75 11.11
CA VAL A 113 -4.20 14.79 10.08
C VAL A 113 -5.63 15.00 9.60
N ARG A 114 -6.11 16.25 9.67
CA ARG A 114 -7.43 16.66 9.14
C ARG A 114 -7.55 16.40 7.64
N ARG A 115 -8.69 15.81 7.20
CA ARG A 115 -8.96 15.40 5.80
C ARG A 115 -8.72 16.50 4.76
N GLU A 116 -9.09 17.74 5.07
CA GLU A 116 -8.85 18.91 4.20
C GLU A 116 -7.37 19.14 3.84
N ASN A 117 -6.46 18.64 4.67
CA ASN A 117 -5.01 18.73 4.47
C ASN A 117 -4.40 17.42 3.96
N ARG A 118 -5.12 16.28 4.03
CA ARG A 118 -4.62 14.97 3.63
C ARG A 118 -4.21 14.97 2.17
N LYS A 119 -5.06 15.39 1.23
CA LYS A 119 -4.71 15.43 -0.20
C LYS A 119 -3.45 16.27 -0.49
N LYS A 120 -3.32 17.43 0.15
CA LYS A 120 -2.13 18.29 0.02
C LYS A 120 -0.89 17.67 0.66
N LEU A 121 -1.07 16.88 1.71
CA LEU A 121 0.00 16.15 2.37
C LEU A 121 0.38 14.90 1.58
N VAL A 122 -0.56 14.14 1.03
CA VAL A 122 -0.34 13.01 0.12
C VAL A 122 0.50 13.47 -1.07
N ASP A 123 0.11 14.56 -1.74
CA ASP A 123 0.90 15.14 -2.85
C ASP A 123 2.33 15.53 -2.42
N GLY A 124 2.51 15.94 -1.16
CA GLY A 124 3.82 16.30 -0.60
C GLY A 124 4.62 15.12 -0.07
N LEU A 125 3.98 13.97 0.16
CA LEU A 125 4.54 12.79 0.80
C LEU A 125 4.65 11.59 -0.16
N ALA A 126 4.16 11.70 -1.40
CA ALA A 126 4.18 10.63 -2.40
C ALA A 126 5.53 9.91 -2.49
N ALA A 127 6.63 10.65 -2.61
CA ALA A 127 7.98 10.07 -2.63
C ALA A 127 8.33 9.30 -1.34
N ALA A 128 7.87 9.75 -0.17
CA ALA A 128 8.13 9.05 1.09
C ALA A 128 7.30 7.77 1.20
N LEU A 129 6.08 7.76 0.68
CA LEU A 129 5.21 6.58 0.65
C LEU A 129 5.75 5.51 -0.31
N ILE A 130 6.20 5.93 -1.50
CA ILE A 130 6.93 5.07 -2.45
C ILE A 130 8.13 4.43 -1.75
N LEU A 131 8.92 5.24 -1.05
CA LEU A 131 10.11 4.74 -0.36
C LEU A 131 9.74 3.76 0.75
N GLN A 132 8.76 4.10 1.59
CA GLN A 132 8.37 3.27 2.72
C GLN A 132 7.86 1.91 2.24
N GLY A 133 6.94 1.89 1.27
CA GLY A 133 6.43 0.63 0.70
C GLY A 133 7.53 -0.22 0.06
N TYR A 134 8.50 0.40 -0.62
CA TYR A 134 9.67 -0.31 -1.14
C TYR A 134 10.54 -0.93 -0.03
N LEU A 135 10.82 -0.17 1.03
CA LEU A 135 11.63 -0.63 2.16
C LEU A 135 10.97 -1.81 2.87
N ASP A 136 9.66 -1.72 3.10
CA ASP A 136 8.90 -2.79 3.75
C ASP A 136 8.89 -4.05 2.90
N HIS A 137 8.60 -3.95 1.59
CA HIS A 137 8.70 -5.10 0.68
C HIS A 137 10.11 -5.75 0.68
N LYS A 138 11.17 -4.94 0.68
CA LYS A 138 12.56 -5.42 0.72
C LYS A 138 12.86 -6.18 2.02
N ARG A 139 12.26 -5.78 3.15
CA ARG A 139 12.38 -6.49 4.44
C ARG A 139 11.66 -7.83 4.44
N HIS A 140 10.49 -7.92 3.80
CA HIS A 140 9.74 -9.18 3.70
C HIS A 140 10.39 -10.18 2.74
N THR A 141 11.12 -9.70 1.73
CA THR A 141 11.72 -10.57 0.70
C THR A 141 13.12 -11.08 1.07
N GLN A 142 13.80 -10.49 2.07
CA GLN A 142 15.07 -11.03 2.56
C GLN A 142 14.82 -12.03 3.69
N PRO A 143 15.25 -13.31 3.54
CA PRO A 143 15.14 -14.28 4.63
C PRO A 143 15.95 -13.76 5.82
N ARG A 144 15.31 -13.70 7.00
CA ARG A 144 15.96 -13.38 8.27
C ARG A 144 17.11 -14.38 8.51
N GLU A 145 18.35 -13.98 8.25
CA GLU A 145 19.52 -14.71 8.75
C GLU A 145 19.63 -14.46 10.26
N ASP A 146 19.33 -15.52 11.01
CA ASP A 146 19.69 -15.79 12.41
C ASP A 146 19.41 -14.71 13.49
N ILE A 147 18.30 -14.88 14.20
CA ILE A 147 18.31 -14.71 15.67
C ILE A 147 17.83 -16.02 16.28
N THR A 148 18.77 -16.72 16.92
CA THR A 148 18.57 -17.97 17.64
C THR A 148 17.50 -17.83 18.71
N MET A 149 16.56 -18.77 18.72
CA MET A 149 15.60 -18.99 19.79
C MET A 149 16.29 -19.11 21.15
N ALA A 150 15.85 -18.30 22.10
CA ALA A 150 15.94 -18.60 23.53
C ALA A 150 14.76 -17.90 24.23
N ASP A 151 13.78 -18.72 24.60
CA ASP A 151 12.90 -18.58 25.75
C ASP A 151 12.37 -17.18 26.08
N ASP A 152 11.27 -16.79 25.42
CA ASP A 152 10.25 -15.98 26.10
C ASP A 152 8.87 -16.40 25.56
N LYS A 153 8.15 -17.17 26.38
CA LYS A 153 6.88 -17.83 26.01
C LYS A 153 5.63 -17.05 26.41
N ASP A 154 5.78 -15.79 26.84
CA ASP A 154 4.69 -15.01 27.44
C ASP A 154 4.35 -13.71 26.67
N LEU A 155 4.61 -13.64 25.35
CA LEU A 155 4.31 -12.44 24.56
C LEU A 155 3.59 -12.71 23.21
N LEU A 156 2.72 -13.73 23.16
CA LEU A 156 1.93 -14.04 21.96
C LEU A 156 0.43 -14.00 22.28
N GLY A 157 -0.13 -12.80 22.23
CA GLY A 157 -1.44 -12.58 21.62
C GLY A 157 -1.20 -12.34 20.12
N HIS A 158 -2.03 -12.94 19.29
CA HIS A 158 -1.84 -13.30 17.89
C HIS A 158 -1.18 -12.24 16.96
N GLY A 159 -0.22 -12.70 16.14
CA GLY A 159 0.07 -12.13 14.81
C GLY A 159 -0.45 -13.09 13.72
N PRO A 160 -0.25 -12.86 12.41
CA PRO A 160 0.51 -11.80 11.72
C PRO A 160 -0.40 -10.76 11.02
N GLU A 161 0.20 -9.67 10.54
CA GLU A 161 -0.39 -8.75 9.55
C GLU A 161 -0.73 -9.54 8.28
N GLU A 162 -2.00 -9.91 8.09
CA GLU A 162 -2.51 -10.36 6.81
C GLU A 162 -2.63 -9.13 5.90
N GLU A 163 -2.21 -9.27 4.64
CA GLU A 163 -2.45 -8.23 3.64
C GLU A 163 -3.96 -8.02 3.58
N ASP A 164 -4.47 -6.83 3.95
CA ASP A 164 -5.90 -6.50 3.79
C ASP A 164 -6.30 -6.83 2.34
N GLU A 165 -6.98 -7.97 2.14
CA GLU A 165 -7.34 -8.44 0.80
C GLU A 165 -8.43 -7.51 0.27
N ILE A 166 -8.05 -6.62 -0.66
CA ILE A 166 -9.00 -5.72 -1.30
C ILE A 166 -9.65 -6.48 -2.45
N ILE A 167 -10.95 -6.66 -2.36
CA ILE A 167 -11.76 -7.25 -3.41
C ILE A 167 -12.61 -6.17 -4.09
N THR A 168 -12.85 -6.36 -5.38
CA THR A 168 -13.77 -5.52 -6.15
C THR A 168 -14.99 -6.34 -6.51
N LEU A 169 -16.14 -5.95 -5.98
CA LEU A 169 -17.43 -6.56 -6.30
C LEU A 169 -18.18 -5.65 -7.26
N THR A 170 -18.86 -6.23 -8.23
CA THR A 170 -19.68 -5.48 -9.18
C THR A 170 -21.15 -5.66 -8.79
N ASP A 171 -21.87 -4.57 -8.58
CA ASP A 171 -23.31 -4.61 -8.26
C ASP A 171 -24.17 -4.97 -9.50
N GLU A 172 -25.48 -5.16 -9.27
CA GLU A 172 -26.45 -5.50 -10.33
C GLU A 172 -26.57 -4.42 -11.42
N ASP A 173 -26.21 -3.18 -11.11
CA ASP A 173 -26.20 -2.04 -12.03
C ASP A 173 -24.89 -1.92 -12.82
N GLY A 174 -23.90 -2.79 -12.53
CA GLY A 174 -22.59 -2.81 -13.16
C GLY A 174 -21.58 -1.82 -12.58
N ASN A 175 -21.85 -1.27 -11.38
CA ASN A 175 -20.90 -0.41 -10.68
C ASN A 175 -19.93 -1.27 -9.86
N GLU A 176 -18.65 -0.94 -9.93
CA GLU A 176 -17.60 -1.57 -9.15
C GLU A 176 -17.52 -0.91 -7.77
N HIS A 177 -17.58 -1.73 -6.72
CA HIS A 177 -17.42 -1.36 -5.33
C HIS A 177 -16.23 -2.10 -4.74
N GLU A 178 -15.36 -1.36 -4.07
CA GLU A 178 -14.18 -1.93 -3.42
C GLU A 178 -14.49 -2.21 -1.94
N PHE A 179 -14.01 -3.36 -1.45
CA PHE A 179 -14.16 -3.78 -0.07
C PHE A 179 -12.82 -4.29 0.48
N VAL A 180 -12.60 -4.12 1.78
CA VAL A 180 -11.56 -4.86 2.50
C VAL A 180 -12.19 -6.10 3.11
N VAL A 181 -11.59 -7.27 2.89
CA VAL A 181 -11.89 -8.47 3.67
C VAL A 181 -11.28 -8.29 5.06
N VAL A 182 -12.13 -8.21 6.08
CA VAL A 182 -11.72 -8.01 7.47
C VAL A 182 -11.45 -9.34 8.15
N ASP A 183 -12.34 -10.30 7.94
CA ASP A 183 -12.26 -11.63 8.55
C ASP A 183 -13.14 -12.63 7.78
N VAL A 184 -12.96 -13.92 8.05
CA VAL A 184 -13.79 -15.02 7.53
C VAL A 184 -14.29 -15.86 8.69
N ILE A 185 -15.60 -15.98 8.83
CA ILE A 185 -16.27 -16.75 9.89
C ILE A 185 -16.92 -18.01 9.33
N GLU A 186 -16.85 -19.11 10.08
CA GLU A 186 -17.52 -20.38 9.76
C GLU A 186 -18.81 -20.49 10.58
N VAL A 187 -19.96 -20.63 9.90
CA VAL A 187 -21.27 -20.81 10.52
C VAL A 187 -21.99 -21.99 9.86
N GLU A 188 -22.36 -23.00 10.65
CA GLU A 188 -23.04 -24.22 10.16
C GLU A 188 -22.32 -24.96 9.00
N GLU A 189 -20.98 -25.11 9.11
CA GLU A 189 -20.11 -25.73 8.09
C GLU A 189 -20.01 -24.94 6.77
N GLN A 190 -20.32 -23.65 6.81
CA GLN A 190 -20.27 -22.73 5.67
C GLN A 190 -19.46 -21.48 6.01
N ASP A 191 -18.59 -21.06 5.10
CA ASP A 191 -17.70 -19.90 5.28
C ASP A 191 -18.35 -18.61 4.79
N TYR A 192 -18.12 -17.51 5.52
CA TYR A 192 -18.64 -16.17 5.22
C TYR A 192 -17.53 -15.12 5.39
N ALA A 193 -17.37 -14.24 4.40
CA ALA A 193 -16.45 -13.11 4.43
C ALA A 193 -17.13 -11.88 5.01
N ILE A 194 -16.46 -11.23 5.96
CA ILE A 194 -16.85 -9.93 6.50
C ILE A 194 -16.11 -8.86 5.70
N LEU A 195 -16.86 -7.99 5.06
CA LEU A 195 -16.38 -6.99 4.12
C LEU A 195 -16.71 -5.59 4.64
N LEU A 196 -15.71 -4.72 4.70
CA LEU A 196 -15.95 -3.31 4.99
C LEU A 196 -15.91 -2.48 3.71
N PRO A 197 -17.00 -1.72 3.42
CA PRO A 197 -17.00 -0.81 2.30
C PRO A 197 -15.96 0.28 2.53
N ILE A 198 -15.27 0.58 1.45
CA ILE A 198 -14.01 1.30 1.49
C ILE A 198 -14.24 2.81 1.21
N ASP A 199 -15.42 3.17 0.68
CA ASP A 199 -15.77 4.50 0.16
C ASP A 199 -17.11 5.01 0.72
N THR A 200 -17.32 4.87 2.03
CA THR A 200 -18.48 5.50 2.69
C THR A 200 -18.24 7.00 2.87
N GLU A 201 -19.24 7.82 2.51
CA GLU A 201 -19.19 9.25 2.79
C GLU A 201 -19.12 9.46 4.33
N GLU A 202 -18.35 10.47 4.76
CA GLU A 202 -17.83 10.67 6.13
C GLU A 202 -18.88 10.78 7.26
N ASP A 203 -20.17 10.71 6.96
CA ASP A 203 -21.29 10.86 7.89
C ASP A 203 -22.16 9.60 8.00
N GLU A 204 -21.82 8.50 7.31
CA GLU A 204 -22.51 7.20 7.43
C GLU A 204 -21.66 6.21 8.23
N GLU A 205 -22.25 5.58 9.25
CA GLU A 205 -21.65 4.42 9.91
C GLU A 205 -21.44 3.35 8.83
N ALA A 206 -20.19 2.99 8.56
CA ALA A 206 -19.87 2.01 7.54
C ALA A 206 -20.42 0.65 7.98
N GLU A 207 -21.53 0.24 7.40
CA GLU A 207 -22.14 -1.06 7.66
C GLU A 207 -21.26 -2.15 7.02
N ALA A 208 -20.90 -3.15 7.81
CA ALA A 208 -20.21 -4.32 7.29
C ALA A 208 -21.16 -5.11 6.38
N VAL A 209 -20.64 -5.54 5.24
CA VAL A 209 -21.32 -6.44 4.32
C VAL A 209 -20.81 -7.84 4.59
N ILE A 210 -21.70 -8.81 4.75
CA ILE A 210 -21.32 -10.21 4.94
C ILE A 210 -21.78 -11.01 3.74
N LEU A 211 -20.84 -11.67 3.06
CA LEU A 211 -21.11 -12.51 1.90
C LEU A 211 -20.66 -13.94 2.15
N ARG A 212 -21.34 -14.90 1.54
CA ARG A 212 -21.01 -16.32 1.67
C ARG A 212 -19.92 -16.70 0.67
N LEU A 213 -18.94 -17.50 1.10
CA LEU A 213 -17.95 -18.09 0.20
C LEU A 213 -18.50 -19.39 -0.39
N GLU A 214 -18.62 -19.45 -1.71
CA GLU A 214 -18.90 -20.67 -2.45
C GLU A 214 -17.71 -21.07 -3.33
N LYS A 215 -17.67 -22.35 -3.70
CA LYS A 215 -16.80 -22.85 -4.76
C LYS A 215 -17.61 -22.86 -6.06
N ASP A 216 -17.10 -22.22 -7.10
CA ASP A 216 -17.71 -22.33 -8.43
C ASP A 216 -17.41 -23.71 -9.09
N ASP A 217 -17.91 -23.90 -10.32
CA ASP A 217 -17.72 -25.14 -11.08
C ASP A 217 -16.24 -25.45 -11.40
N ASP A 218 -15.37 -24.43 -11.35
CA ASP A 218 -13.93 -24.53 -11.59
C ASP A 218 -13.13 -24.71 -10.27
N GLY A 219 -13.80 -24.57 -9.11
CA GLY A 219 -13.23 -24.73 -7.78
C GLY A 219 -12.61 -23.45 -7.20
N ASP A 220 -12.86 -22.32 -7.83
CA ASP A 220 -12.45 -21.00 -7.38
C ASP A 220 -13.45 -20.46 -6.34
N ASP A 221 -12.95 -19.71 -5.36
CA ASP A 221 -13.78 -19.10 -4.33
C ASP A 221 -14.51 -17.88 -4.90
N VAL A 222 -15.84 -17.89 -4.75
CA VAL A 222 -16.73 -16.82 -5.19
C VAL A 222 -17.57 -16.34 -4.02
N LEU A 223 -17.85 -15.04 -4.00
CA LEU A 223 -18.67 -14.41 -2.97
C LEU A 223 -20.10 -14.27 -3.48
N VAL A 224 -21.06 -14.72 -2.67
CA VAL A 224 -22.49 -14.72 -3.01
C VAL A 224 -23.32 -14.11 -1.90
N ASP A 225 -24.40 -13.45 -2.28
CA ASP A 225 -25.35 -12.85 -1.34
C ASP A 225 -26.06 -13.91 -0.49
N ILE A 226 -26.38 -13.55 0.75
CA ILE A 226 -27.20 -14.35 1.64
C ILE A 226 -28.67 -14.04 1.34
N GLU A 227 -29.35 -14.93 0.63
CA GLU A 227 -30.76 -14.73 0.24
C GLU A 227 -31.76 -15.10 1.36
N SER A 228 -31.34 -15.90 2.34
CA SER A 228 -32.20 -16.45 3.39
C SER A 228 -32.17 -15.61 4.66
N GLU A 229 -33.33 -15.13 5.12
CA GLU A 229 -33.48 -14.38 6.37
C GLU A 229 -33.04 -15.21 7.60
N GLU A 230 -33.32 -16.52 7.61
CA GLU A 230 -32.88 -17.43 8.69
C GLU A 230 -31.35 -17.60 8.70
N GLU A 231 -30.71 -17.59 7.54
CA GLU A 231 -29.26 -17.71 7.40
C GLU A 231 -28.58 -16.41 7.85
N TRP A 232 -29.11 -15.27 7.40
CA TRP A 232 -28.64 -13.95 7.81
C TRP A 232 -28.68 -13.74 9.32
N GLU A 233 -29.78 -14.11 9.99
CA GLU A 233 -29.89 -13.99 11.45
C GLU A 233 -28.78 -14.76 12.19
N LYS A 234 -28.45 -15.97 11.74
CA LYS A 234 -27.40 -16.79 12.35
C LYS A 234 -26.01 -16.20 12.15
N VAL A 235 -25.73 -15.74 10.93
CA VAL A 235 -24.43 -15.16 10.58
C VAL A 235 -24.23 -13.82 11.27
N ALA A 236 -25.26 -12.98 11.31
CA ALA A 236 -25.24 -11.71 12.03
C ALA A 236 -25.00 -11.92 13.54
N GLN A 237 -25.66 -12.91 14.15
CA GLN A 237 -25.41 -13.26 15.55
C GLN A 237 -23.97 -13.72 15.78
N ALA A 238 -23.43 -14.57 14.90
CA ALA A 238 -22.04 -15.03 15.01
C ALA A 238 -21.04 -13.87 14.88
N TYR A 239 -21.32 -12.90 14.01
CA TYR A 239 -20.53 -11.68 13.88
C TYR A 239 -20.60 -10.78 15.13
N GLU A 240 -21.80 -10.58 15.70
CA GLU A 240 -21.96 -9.83 16.95
C GLU A 240 -21.19 -10.49 18.12
N GLU A 241 -21.27 -11.82 18.25
CA GLU A 241 -20.54 -12.57 19.27
C GLU A 241 -19.01 -12.42 19.11
N LEU A 242 -18.51 -12.38 17.86
CA LEU A 242 -17.10 -12.16 17.56
C LEU A 242 -16.63 -10.75 17.96
N LEU A 243 -17.44 -9.72 17.71
CA LEU A 243 -17.13 -8.35 18.13
C LEU A 243 -17.08 -8.20 19.65
N ASP A 244 -17.93 -8.92 20.38
CA ASP A 244 -17.99 -8.90 21.84
C ASP A 244 -16.79 -9.62 22.50
N GLU A 245 -16.11 -10.54 21.80
CA GLU A 245 -14.91 -11.24 22.30
C GLU A 245 -13.63 -10.40 22.24
N ASP A 246 -13.61 -9.34 21.43
CA ASP A 246 -12.45 -8.44 21.22
C ASP A 246 -12.45 -7.17 22.12
N GLU A 247 -13.48 -6.94 22.96
CA GLU A 247 -13.57 -5.85 23.97
C GLU A 247 -13.00 -6.19 25.37
#